data_AF-A0A1Z5SBF8-F1
#
_entry.id   AF-A0A1Z5SBF8-F1
#
_cell.length_a   1.000
_cell.length_b   1.000
_cell.length_c   1.000
_cell.angle_alpha   90.00
_cell.angle_beta   90.00
_cell.angle_gamma   90.00
#
_symmetry.space_group_name_H-M   'P 1'
#
loop_
_entity.id
_entity.type
_entity.pdbx_description
1 polymer ?
#
loop_
_entity_poly.entity_id
_entity_poly.type
_entity_poly.pdbx_seq_one_letter_code
_entity_poly.pdbx_strand_id
1 'polypeptide(L)' 'MAEKATPPQLKLFNSMTRRKEPFQPASSRKEPFQPAVDGKVTMYVCGVTPYDFCHMGNGRAFVVFDVLY' A
#
# COMPACT_ATOMS: atom_id res chain seq x y z
N MET A 1 -9.02 18.64 29.27
CA MET A 1 -8.96 17.18 29.05
C MET A 1 -9.31 16.96 27.59
N ALA A 2 -8.31 16.88 26.70
CA ALA A 2 -8.53 16.77 25.27
C ALA A 2 -8.72 15.29 24.91
N GLU A 3 -9.92 14.94 24.48
CA GLU A 3 -10.26 13.66 23.89
C GLU A 3 -9.40 13.48 22.63
N LYS A 4 -8.35 12.66 22.71
CA LYS A 4 -7.55 12.31 21.53
C LYS A 4 -8.45 11.53 20.59
N ALA A 5 -8.90 12.17 19.51
CA ALA A 5 -9.63 11.52 18.44
C ALA A 5 -8.83 10.29 17.95
N THR A 6 -9.49 9.13 17.91
CA THR A 6 -8.91 7.91 17.37
C THR A 6 -8.44 8.18 15.93
N PRO A 7 -7.18 7.91 15.58
CA PRO A 7 -6.68 8.17 14.24
C PRO A 7 -7.48 7.37 13.21
N PRO A 8 -7.80 7.95 12.03
CA PRO A 8 -8.54 7.24 11.00
C PRO A 8 -7.78 5.99 10.56
N GLN A 9 -8.42 4.83 10.63
CA GLN A 9 -7.82 3.55 10.27
C GLN A 9 -7.90 3.32 8.75
N LEU A 10 -6.75 3.25 8.09
CA LEU A 10 -6.66 2.93 6.66
C LEU A 10 -7.19 1.52 6.39
N LYS A 11 -8.09 1.37 5.41
CA LYS A 11 -8.60 0.08 4.93
C LYS A 11 -8.32 -0.06 3.45
N LEU A 12 -7.64 -1.13 3.05
CA LEU A 12 -7.28 -1.41 1.66
C LEU A 12 -7.99 -2.67 1.16
N PHE A 13 -8.24 -2.73 -0.14
CA PHE A 13 -8.76 -3.94 -0.77
C PHE A 13 -7.59 -4.90 -1.05
N ASN A 14 -7.63 -6.08 -0.46
CA ASN A 14 -6.62 -7.11 -0.66
C ASN A 14 -7.09 -8.11 -1.73
N SER A 15 -6.40 -8.15 -2.87
CA SER A 15 -6.75 -9.07 -3.97
C SER A 15 -6.61 -10.55 -3.61
N MET A 16 -5.76 -10.91 -2.63
CA MET A 16 -5.58 -12.30 -2.18
C MET A 16 -6.79 -12.82 -1.39
N THR A 17 -7.43 -11.95 -0.60
CA THR A 17 -8.62 -12.29 0.21
C THR A 17 -9.94 -11.81 -0.41
N ARG A 18 -9.85 -10.92 -1.43
CA ARG A 18 -10.96 -10.24 -2.12
C ARG A 18 -11.87 -9.45 -1.18
N ARG A 19 -11.31 -8.89 -0.10
CA ARG A 19 -12.04 -8.12 0.91
C ARG A 19 -11.32 -6.82 1.22
N LYS A 20 -12.09 -5.85 1.73
CA LYS A 20 -11.53 -4.64 2.33
C LYS A 20 -11.14 -4.96 3.77
N GLU A 21 -9.86 -4.81 4.08
CA GLU A 21 -9.28 -5.15 5.37
C GLU A 21 -8.55 -3.93 5.94
N PRO A 22 -8.50 -3.77 7.28
CA PRO A 22 -7.62 -2.78 7.90
C PRO A 22 -6.17 -3.03 7.45
N PHE A 23 -5.48 -1.98 7.01
CA PHE A 23 -4.09 -2.09 6.60
C PHE A 23 -3.24 -2.51 7.80
N GLN A 24 -2.62 -3.68 7.68
CA GLN A 24 -1.61 -4.19 8.59
C GLN A 24 -0.40 -4.51 7.72
N PRO A 25 0.79 -3.98 8.03
CA PRO A 25 1.96 -4.29 7.23
C PRO A 25 2.29 -5.78 7.35
N ALA A 26 2.53 -6.43 6.21
CA ALA A 26 2.65 -7.88 6.09
C ALA A 26 4.11 -8.31 5.95
N SER A 27 4.45 -9.47 6.53
CA SER A 27 5.78 -10.07 6.46
C SER A 27 5.83 -11.09 5.34
N SER A 28 6.98 -11.17 4.68
CA SER A 28 7.30 -12.25 3.74
C SER A 28 7.47 -13.61 4.43
N ARG A 29 7.58 -13.64 5.77
CA ARG A 29 7.51 -14.84 6.60
C ARG A 29 6.11 -15.03 7.19
N LYS A 30 5.74 -16.27 7.50
CA LYS A 30 4.51 -16.65 8.24
C LYS A 30 4.50 -16.17 9.70
N GLU A 31 5.35 -15.21 10.05
CA GLU A 31 5.52 -14.62 11.38
C GLU A 31 4.91 -13.22 11.38
N PRO A 32 4.39 -12.72 12.51
CA PRO A 32 3.88 -11.37 12.61
C PRO A 32 4.96 -10.37 12.18
N PHE A 33 4.60 -9.48 11.25
CA PHE A 33 5.51 -8.47 10.73
C PHE A 33 5.91 -7.50 11.84
N GLN A 34 7.20 -7.51 12.19
CA GLN A 34 7.82 -6.36 12.83
C GLN A 34 8.44 -5.48 11.73
N PRO A 35 8.01 -4.22 11.59
CA PRO A 35 8.70 -3.27 10.74
C PRO A 35 10.18 -3.23 11.15
N ALA A 36 11.11 -3.24 10.18
CA ALA A 36 12.52 -3.01 10.49
C ALA A 36 12.76 -1.62 11.12
N VAL A 37 11.83 -0.68 10.91
CA VAL A 37 11.78 0.64 11.54
C VAL A 37 10.32 1.00 11.81
N ASP A 38 10.01 1.38 13.05
CA ASP A 38 8.66 1.79 13.45
C ASP A 38 8.11 2.93 12.56
N GLY A 39 6.85 2.81 12.16
CA GLY A 39 6.19 3.77 11.29
C GLY A 39 6.62 3.74 9.82
N LYS A 40 7.51 2.83 9.41
CA LYS A 40 7.88 2.65 8.00
C LYS A 40 7.15 1.48 7.37
N VAL A 41 6.56 1.75 6.21
CA VAL A 41 5.92 0.77 5.34
C VAL A 41 6.69 0.70 4.04
N THR A 42 6.90 -0.50 3.51
CA THR A 42 7.48 -0.70 2.18
C THR A 42 6.36 -1.02 1.19
N MET A 43 6.31 -0.28 0.07
CA MET A 43 5.39 -0.54 -1.03
C MET A 43 6.19 -0.85 -2.29
N TYR A 44 5.82 -1.93 -2.99
CA TYR A 44 6.37 -2.28 -4.29
C TYR A 44 5.27 -2.16 -5.35
N VAL A 45 5.60 -1.50 -6.47
CA VAL A 45 4.72 -1.33 -7.62
C VAL A 45 5.50 -1.78 -8.86
N CYS A 46 4.90 -2.66 -9.66
CA CYS A 46 5.49 -3.07 -10.92
C CYS A 46 5.69 -1.87 -11.85
N GLY A 47 6.88 -1.73 -12.43
CA GLY A 47 7.21 -0.66 -13.37
C GLY A 47 6.70 -0.91 -14.79
N VAL A 48 7.08 -0.02 -15.71
CA VAL A 48 6.85 -0.22 -17.15
C VAL A 48 7.92 -1.11 -17.76
N THR A 49 7.55 -1.86 -18.80
CA THR A 49 8.51 -2.52 -19.68
C THR A 49 9.03 -1.49 -20.69
N PRO A 50 10.33 -1.14 -20.71
CA PRO A 50 10.84 0.03 -21.43
C PRO A 50 11.17 -0.27 -22.90
N TYR A 51 10.28 -0.96 -23.61
CA TYR A 51 10.44 -1.23 -25.05
C TYR A 51 9.67 -0.26 -25.94
N ASP A 52 8.75 0.51 -25.38
CA ASP A 52 7.92 1.48 -26.10
C ASP A 52 7.46 2.60 -25.16
N PHE A 53 6.80 3.62 -25.71
CA PHE A 53 6.24 4.73 -24.97
C PHE A 53 5.13 4.30 -24.00
N CYS A 54 5.08 4.96 -22.85
CA CYS A 54 3.98 4.79 -21.91
C CYS A 54 2.65 5.25 -22.52
N HIS A 55 1.60 4.46 -22.30
CA HIS A 55 0.24 4.82 -22.65
C HIS A 55 -0.55 5.22 -21.40
N MET A 56 -1.76 5.77 -21.58
CA MET A 56 -2.59 6.26 -20.48
C MET A 56 -2.90 5.20 -19.41
N GLY A 57 -2.92 3.92 -19.78
CA GLY A 57 -3.08 2.80 -18.83
C GLY A 57 -1.95 2.74 -17.79
N ASN A 58 -0.69 2.87 -18.24
CA ASN A 58 0.47 2.96 -17.36
C ASN A 58 0.38 4.21 -16.47
N GLY A 59 0.02 5.36 -17.05
CA GLY A 59 -0.12 6.62 -16.33
C GLY A 59 -1.13 6.55 -15.20
N ARG A 60 -2.30 5.93 -15.44
CA ARG A 60 -3.33 5.72 -14.41
C ARG A 60 -2.80 4.91 -13.24
N ALA A 61 -2.04 3.84 -13.49
CA ALA A 61 -1.47 3.02 -12.42
C ALA A 61 -0.52 3.86 -11.55
N PHE A 62 0.39 4.62 -12.16
CA PHE A 62 1.34 5.43 -11.39
C PHE A 62 0.66 6.53 -10.58
N VAL A 63 -0.34 7.23 -11.15
CA VAL A 63 -1.08 8.26 -10.40
C VAL A 63 -1.84 7.66 -9.21
N VAL A 64 -2.45 6.48 -9.37
CA VAL A 64 -3.17 5.81 -8.26
C VAL A 64 -2.23 5.43 -7.12
N PHE A 65 -1.03 4.94 -7.43
CA PHE A 65 -0.06 4.56 -6.41
C PHE A 65 0.70 5.76 -5.82
N ASP A 66 0.81 6.87 -6.54
CA ASP A 66 1.34 8.14 -6.02
C ASP A 66 0.40 8.76 -4.96
N VAL A 67 -0.91 8.74 -5.21
CA VAL A 67 -1.92 9.18 -4.22
C VAL A 67 -1.94 8.30 -2.96
N LEU A 68 -1.44 7.07 -3.06
CA LEU A 68 -1.38 6.12 -1.94
C LEU A 68 -0.13 6.29 -1.06
N TYR A 69 0.91 6.98 -1.55
CA TYR A 69 2.15 7.26 -0.82
C TYR A 69 1.93 8.26 0.33
#